data_AF-A0A2V6RPG9-F1
#
_entry.id   AF-A0A2V6RPG9-F1
#
_cell.length_a   1.000
_cell.length_b   1.000
_cell.length_c   1.000
_cell.angle_alpha   90.00
_cell.angle_beta   90.00
_cell.angle_gamma   90.00
#
_symmetry.space_group_name_H-M   'P 1'
#
loop_
_entity.id
_entity.type
_entity.pdbx_description
1 polymer ?
#
loop_
_entity_poly.entity_id
_entity_poly.type
_entity_poly.pdbx_seq_one_letter_code
_entity_poly.pdbx_strand_id
1 'polypeptide(L)'
;MNQAAWLLLPPAVWAGYAWGSHALTLASAWRGPRLSGKAALTFDDGPDAAHTPRVLDVLAAHGIKASFFLIGERAAREPALARRIAEEGHDLGN
;
A
#
# COMPACT_ATOMS: atom_id res chain seq x y z
N MET A 1 22.50 -23.30 -37.51
CA MET A 1 21.57 -22.56 -36.61
C MET A 1 22.17 -21.19 -36.36
N ASN A 2 21.48 -20.12 -36.73
CA ASN A 2 22.07 -18.77 -36.81
C ASN A 2 22.10 -18.10 -35.42
N GLN A 3 23.28 -17.61 -35.02
CA GLN A 3 23.58 -17.00 -33.71
C GLN A 3 22.74 -15.74 -33.39
N ALA A 4 22.02 -15.20 -34.38
CA ALA A 4 21.20 -13.99 -34.25
C ALA A 4 19.90 -14.16 -33.45
N ALA A 5 19.43 -15.39 -33.21
CA ALA A 5 18.15 -15.62 -32.50
C ALA A 5 18.21 -15.27 -31.00
N TRP A 6 19.40 -15.31 -30.38
CA TRP A 6 19.58 -15.08 -28.94
C TRP A 6 19.61 -13.60 -28.54
N LEU A 7 19.77 -12.67 -29.49
CA LEU A 7 19.80 -11.22 -29.22
C LEU A 7 18.41 -10.56 -29.20
N LEU A 8 17.38 -11.24 -29.72
CA LEU A 8 15.99 -10.74 -29.76
C LEU A 8 15.11 -11.24 -28.60
N LEU A 9 15.52 -12.32 -27.94
CA LEU A 9 14.82 -12.86 -26.77
C LEU A 9 14.90 -11.93 -25.54
N PRO A 10 16.03 -11.29 -25.20
CA PRO A 10 16.10 -10.42 -24.03
C PRO A 10 15.19 -9.18 -24.13
N PRO A 11 15.18 -8.40 -25.23
CA PRO A 11 14.33 -7.20 -25.30
C PRO A 11 12.84 -7.51 -25.31
N ALA A 12 12.40 -8.57 -25.99
CA ALA A 12 11.00 -8.95 -26.05
C ALA A 12 10.47 -9.46 -24.70
N VAL A 13 11.28 -10.26 -23.98
CA VAL A 13 10.97 -10.71 -22.61
C VAL A 13 10.97 -9.54 -21.64
N TRP A 14 11.93 -8.62 -21.76
CA TRP A 14 12.01 -7.43 -20.91
C TRP A 14 10.83 -6.47 -21.16
N ALA A 15 10.43 -6.28 -22.43
CA ALA A 15 9.25 -5.51 -22.79
C ALA A 15 7.96 -6.18 -22.28
N GLY A 16 7.84 -7.52 -22.39
CA GLY A 16 6.70 -8.26 -21.83
C GLY A 16 6.62 -8.17 -20.30
N TYR A 17 7.75 -8.19 -19.60
CA TYR A 17 7.81 -8.03 -18.15
C TYR A 17 7.48 -6.58 -17.71
N ALA A 18 8.12 -5.60 -18.36
CA ALA A 18 7.98 -4.19 -17.99
C ALA A 18 6.63 -3.58 -18.40
N TRP A 19 6.09 -3.95 -19.57
CA TRP A 19 4.83 -3.41 -20.09
C TRP A 19 3.64 -4.37 -19.99
N GLY A 20 3.86 -5.68 -19.94
CA GLY A 20 2.78 -6.67 -19.86
C GLY A 20 2.04 -6.63 -18.53
N SER A 21 2.72 -6.26 -17.44
CA SER A 21 2.06 -5.98 -16.15
C SER A 21 1.04 -4.85 -16.29
N HIS A 22 1.38 -3.77 -17.00
CA HIS A 22 0.47 -2.65 -17.26
C HIS A 22 -0.68 -2.99 -18.22
N ALA A 23 -0.52 -4.00 -19.09
CA ALA A 23 -1.59 -4.53 -19.94
C ALA A 23 -2.54 -5.48 -19.18
N LEU A 24 -2.09 -6.10 -18.09
CA LEU A 24 -2.90 -6.99 -17.23
C LEU A 24 -3.55 -6.23 -16.06
N THR A 25 -2.99 -5.09 -15.63
CA THR A 25 -3.55 -4.22 -14.58
C THR A 25 -4.32 -3.04 -15.16
N LEU A 26 -4.98 -3.22 -16.31
CA LEU A 26 -5.85 -2.20 -16.88
C LEU A 26 -6.96 -1.89 -15.86
N ALA A 27 -6.82 -0.73 -15.20
CA ALA A 27 -7.73 -0.21 -14.19
C ALA A 27 -7.80 -0.99 -12.86
N SER A 28 -6.69 -1.07 -12.12
CA SER A 28 -6.71 -1.34 -10.67
C SER A 28 -7.28 -0.14 -9.89
N ALA A 29 -8.52 0.25 -10.18
CA ALA A 29 -9.26 1.25 -9.44
C ALA A 29 -10.49 0.60 -8.83
N TRP A 30 -10.35 0.11 -7.59
CA TRP A 30 -11.48 -0.32 -6.79
C TRP A 30 -12.08 0.91 -6.09
N ARG A 31 -13.40 1.09 -6.21
CA ARG A 31 -14.12 2.18 -5.54
C ARG A 31 -15.28 1.60 -4.75
N GLY A 32 -15.42 2.05 -3.51
CA GLY A 32 -16.60 1.76 -2.71
C GLY A 32 -17.87 2.38 -3.33
N PRO A 33 -19.06 2.00 -2.84
CA PRO A 33 -20.33 2.57 -3.28
C PRO A 33 -20.33 4.10 -3.21
N ARG A 34 -20.78 4.78 -4.26
CA ARG A 34 -20.84 6.26 -4.34
C ARG A 34 -22.00 6.87 -3.54
N LEU A 35 -22.36 6.26 -2.41
CA LEU A 35 -23.67 6.48 -1.78
C LEU A 35 -23.73 7.67 -0.80
N SER A 36 -22.68 8.47 -0.60
CA SER A 36 -22.78 9.65 0.31
C SER A 36 -21.62 10.64 0.27
N GLY A 37 -20.83 10.73 -0.82
CA GLY A 37 -19.68 11.65 -0.85
C GLY A 37 -18.63 11.38 0.23
N LYS A 38 -18.56 10.14 0.72
CA LYS A 38 -17.61 9.69 1.74
C LYS A 38 -16.33 9.17 1.10
N ALA A 39 -15.23 9.30 1.83
CA ALA A 39 -13.95 8.68 1.53
C ALA A 39 -13.49 7.85 2.73
N ALA A 40 -12.72 6.80 2.46
CA ALA A 40 -11.99 6.05 3.48
C ALA A 40 -10.51 6.40 3.36
N LEU A 41 -9.85 6.65 4.51
CA LEU A 41 -8.41 6.85 4.56
C LEU A 41 -7.75 5.52 4.92
N THR A 42 -6.79 5.12 4.11
CA THR A 42 -5.95 3.94 4.36
C THR A 42 -4.49 4.33 4.28
N PHE A 43 -3.66 3.73 5.12
CA PHE A 43 -2.22 3.95 5.15
C PHE A 43 -1.50 2.61 5.07
N ASP A 44 -0.62 2.47 4.08
CA ASP A 44 0.13 1.24 3.83
C ASP A 44 1.58 1.39 4.31
N ASP A 45 2.29 0.26 4.42
CA ASP A 45 3.72 0.17 4.73
C ASP A 45 4.13 0.65 6.14
N GLY A 46 3.19 0.85 7.05
CA GLY A 46 3.47 1.22 8.45
C GLY A 46 3.87 0.05 9.35
N PRO A 47 4.12 0.29 10.65
CA PRO A 47 4.27 1.60 11.27
C PRO A 47 5.69 2.16 11.04
N ASP A 48 5.78 3.46 10.84
CA ASP A 48 7.03 4.21 10.69
C ASP A 48 7.19 5.18 11.88
N ALA A 49 8.32 5.11 12.57
CA ALA A 49 8.55 5.85 13.80
C ALA A 49 8.55 7.38 13.61
N ALA A 50 8.88 7.88 12.41
CA ALA A 50 8.93 9.31 12.13
C ALA A 50 7.57 9.87 11.68
N HIS A 51 6.79 9.09 10.94
CA HIS A 51 5.58 9.58 10.26
C HIS A 51 4.28 9.11 10.92
N THR A 52 4.18 7.85 11.34
CA THR A 52 2.94 7.29 11.91
C THR A 52 2.45 8.07 13.13
N PRO A 53 3.28 8.50 14.10
CA PRO A 53 2.81 9.30 15.24
C PRO A 53 2.15 10.62 14.79
N ARG A 54 2.74 11.28 13.79
CA ARG A 54 2.24 12.57 13.28
C ARG A 54 0.92 12.41 12.55
N VAL A 55 0.75 11.31 11.80
CA VAL A 55 -0.53 10.98 11.16
C VAL A 55 -1.61 10.73 12.21
N LEU A 56 -1.29 9.94 13.25
CA LEU A 56 -2.21 9.68 14.36
C LEU A 56 -2.64 10.98 15.05
N ASP A 57 -1.70 11.88 15.34
CA ASP A 57 -2.00 13.17 15.97
C ASP A 57 -2.97 14.02 15.12
N VAL A 58 -2.80 14.03 13.80
CA VAL A 58 -3.70 14.75 12.88
C VAL A 58 -5.08 14.08 12.84
N LEU A 59 -5.14 12.75 12.73
CA LEU A 59 -6.41 12.02 12.73
C LEU A 59 -7.18 12.25 14.04
N ALA A 60 -6.48 12.22 15.18
CA ALA A 60 -7.05 12.52 16.49
C ALA A 60 -7.57 13.96 16.57
N ALA A 61 -6.81 14.95 16.09
CA ALA A 61 -7.23 16.35 16.07
C ALA A 61 -8.52 16.59 15.27
N HIS A 62 -8.77 15.79 14.24
CA HIS A 62 -9.98 15.84 13.42
C HIS A 62 -11.07 14.83 13.84
N GLY A 63 -10.82 13.99 14.85
CA GLY A 63 -11.75 12.94 15.28
C GLY A 63 -12.03 11.88 14.21
N ILE A 64 -11.08 11.64 13.29
CA ILE A 64 -11.23 10.73 12.15
C ILE A 64 -10.61 9.37 12.48
N LYS A 65 -11.28 8.28 12.05
CA LYS A 65 -10.72 6.92 12.06
C LYS A 65 -10.29 6.52 10.65
N ALA A 66 -9.30 5.62 10.59
CA ALA A 66 -8.63 5.20 9.36
C ALA A 66 -8.19 3.74 9.52
N SER A 67 -7.83 3.09 8.41
CA SER A 67 -7.29 1.74 8.40
C SER A 67 -5.79 1.76 8.09
N PHE A 68 -5.01 0.98 8.82
CA PHE A 68 -3.56 0.88 8.63
C PHE A 68 -3.18 -0.55 8.25
N PHE A 69 -2.56 -0.71 7.07
CA PHE A 69 -2.04 -1.98 6.59
C PHE A 69 -0.54 -2.03 6.91
N LEU A 70 -0.20 -2.80 7.95
CA LEU A 70 1.14 -2.79 8.53
C LEU A 70 2.00 -3.90 7.94
N ILE A 71 3.27 -3.58 7.68
CA ILE A 71 4.28 -4.61 7.42
C ILE A 71 4.60 -5.30 8.76
N GLY A 72 4.41 -6.62 8.82
CA GLY A 72 4.61 -7.40 10.04
C GLY A 72 5.98 -7.20 10.70
N GLU A 73 7.05 -7.12 9.92
CA GLU A 73 8.41 -6.83 10.43
C GLU A 73 8.49 -5.46 11.13
N ARG A 74 7.86 -4.43 10.55
CA ARG A 74 7.85 -3.08 11.14
C ARG A 74 7.01 -3.04 12.40
N ALA A 75 5.86 -3.72 12.40
CA ALA A 75 4.99 -3.82 13.57
C ALA A 75 5.69 -4.57 14.73
N ALA A 76 6.49 -5.60 14.41
CA ALA A 76 7.30 -6.32 15.41
C ALA A 76 8.43 -5.45 15.98
N ARG A 77 9.03 -4.56 15.17
CA ARG A 77 10.06 -3.62 15.62
C ARG A 77 9.49 -2.46 16.45
N GLU A 78 8.29 -2.00 16.13
CA GLU A 78 7.62 -0.86 16.80
C GLU A 78 6.27 -1.29 17.44
N PRO A 79 6.26 -2.23 18.40
CA PRO A 79 5.02 -2.82 18.92
C PRO A 79 4.18 -1.81 19.71
N ALA A 80 4.82 -0.84 20.36
CA ALA A 80 4.13 0.24 21.07
C ALA A 80 3.35 1.13 20.11
N LEU A 81 3.92 1.40 18.93
CA LEU A 81 3.27 2.24 17.92
C LEU A 81 2.12 1.50 17.24
N ALA A 82 2.29 0.21 16.94
CA ALA A 82 1.20 -0.64 16.47
C ALA A 82 0.04 -0.71 17.49
N ARG A 83 0.36 -0.81 18.79
CA ARG A 83 -0.64 -0.78 19.86
C ARG A 83 -1.35 0.56 19.95
N ARG A 84 -0.62 1.68 19.85
CA ARG A 84 -1.21 3.03 19.83
C ARG A 84 -2.24 3.18 18.71
N ILE A 85 -1.95 2.68 17.50
CA ILE A 85 -2.91 2.70 16.39
C ILE A 85 -4.24 2.01 16.80
N ALA A 86 -4.16 0.83 17.40
CA ALA A 86 -5.34 0.08 17.84
C ALA A 86 -6.07 0.75 19.03
N GLU A 87 -5.33 1.25 20.03
CA GLU A 87 -5.87 1.92 21.22
C GLU A 87 -6.58 3.24 20.86
N GLU A 88 -6.09 3.94 19.84
CA GLU A 88 -6.76 5.11 19.27
C GLU A 88 -7.97 4.74 18.39
N GLY A 89 -8.31 3.46 18.22
CA GLY A 89 -9.53 3.00 17.56
C GLY A 89 -9.47 2.99 16.03
N HIS A 90 -8.28 2.85 15.47
CA HIS A 90 -8.07 2.62 14.03
C HIS A 90 -8.11 1.12 13.70
N ASP A 91 -8.45 0.78 12.46
CA ASP A 91 -8.43 -0.60 11.99
C ASP A 91 -7.00 -1.02 11.61
N LEU A 92 -6.64 -2.28 11.89
CA LEU A 92 -5.37 -2.88 11.49
C LEU A 92 -5.60 -3.99 10.45
N GLY A 93 -4.83 -3.96 9.38
CA GLY A 93 -4.81 -4.97 8.31
C GLY A 93 -3.38 -5.39 7.93
N ASN A 94 -3.29 -6.40 7.06
CA ASN A 94 -2.07 -6.92 6.44
C ASN A 94 -2.41 -7.41 5.03
#